data_AF-A0A373DGK6-F1
#
_entry.id   AF-A0A373DGK6-F1
#
_cell.length_a   1.000
_cell.length_b   1.000
_cell.length_c   1.000
_cell.angle_alpha   90.00
_cell.angle_beta   90.00
_cell.angle_gamma   90.00
#
_symmetry.space_group_name_H-M   'P 1'
#
loop_
_entity.id
_entity.type
_entity.pdbx_description
1 polymer ?
#
loop_
_entity_poly.entity_id
_entity_poly.type
_entity_poly.pdbx_seq_one_letter_code
_entity_poly.pdbx_strand_id
1 'polypeptide(L)'
;MIQSLHKTLPCFTQTAILHVKGKLVDQDRISRYLSMFQTSSPSYLFMAGMERCIRYMDGDGRNEMIRYEKRLERFMERMEGLQVLEVLDREICGKYRTVAGWDPSKIVVSTMRAEDFHGEELAETLRRKYHLEMEMTAPEYVIAMTSLMDTEEGFERLGTALLEIDGALRRRTESGRKEKAASETPEGLESKLSHPVRRMLICEAMDADTERTAFQDTVGKVSAEFVYLYPPGIPIIAPGEVFTDAIVEKIMAYKAAGLLVQGPADPDADVILTLSSEDGNNGCTGPLILIQ
;
A
#
# COMPACT_ATOMS: atom_id res chain seq x y z
N MET A 1 -17.25 -6.68 -8.70
CA MET A 1 -16.43 -5.66 -8.03
C MET A 1 -16.56 -5.89 -6.53
N ILE A 2 -15.45 -6.02 -5.80
CA ILE A 2 -15.45 -6.17 -4.34
C ILE A 2 -15.11 -4.82 -3.72
N GLN A 3 -15.92 -4.37 -2.76
CA GLN A 3 -15.70 -3.13 -2.05
C GLN A 3 -15.69 -3.39 -0.54
N SER A 4 -14.59 -3.05 0.12
CA SER A 4 -14.54 -3.00 1.58
C SER A 4 -15.29 -1.76 2.05
N LEU A 5 -16.44 -1.94 2.70
CA LEU A 5 -17.26 -0.82 3.18
C LEU A 5 -16.50 -0.03 4.25
N HIS A 6 -15.92 -0.73 5.21
CA HIS A 6 -15.23 -0.14 6.36
C HIS A 6 -14.01 0.72 6.06
N LYS A 7 -13.46 0.68 4.84
CA LYS A 7 -12.26 1.45 4.50
C LYS A 7 -12.56 2.94 4.32
N THR A 8 -13.66 3.26 3.65
CA THR A 8 -14.00 4.64 3.29
C THR A 8 -15.47 4.98 3.45
N LEU A 9 -16.29 4.05 3.94
CA LEU A 9 -17.70 4.25 4.23
C LEU A 9 -17.98 3.96 5.71
N PRO A 10 -19.06 4.52 6.29
CA PRO A 10 -19.36 4.37 7.72
C PRO A 10 -19.87 2.96 8.05
N CYS A 11 -18.95 1.98 8.11
CA CYS A 11 -19.25 0.60 8.44
C CYS A 11 -18.14 -0.03 9.28
N PHE A 12 -18.46 -1.09 10.02
CA PHE A 12 -17.51 -1.77 10.91
C PHE A 12 -16.42 -2.50 10.13
N THR A 13 -15.19 -2.52 10.66
CA THR A 13 -14.10 -3.37 10.16
C THR A 13 -14.58 -4.81 9.93
N GLN A 14 -14.02 -5.48 8.92
CA GLN A 14 -14.44 -6.81 8.42
C GLN A 14 -15.68 -6.82 7.51
N THR A 15 -16.30 -5.67 7.21
CA THR A 15 -17.44 -5.59 6.28
C THR A 15 -17.02 -5.28 4.85
N ALA A 16 -17.61 -5.99 3.88
CA ALA A 16 -17.39 -5.78 2.45
C ALA A 16 -18.61 -6.25 1.65
N ILE A 17 -18.78 -5.71 0.44
CA ILE A 17 -19.84 -6.10 -0.50
C ILE A 17 -19.26 -6.56 -1.84
N LEU A 18 -19.91 -7.55 -2.45
CA LEU A 18 -19.61 -8.02 -3.79
C LEU A 18 -20.72 -7.55 -4.74
N HIS A 19 -20.38 -6.62 -5.63
CA HIS A 19 -21.27 -6.19 -6.71
C HIS A 19 -21.11 -7.11 -7.93
N VAL A 20 -22.22 -7.75 -8.31
CA VAL A 20 -22.32 -8.55 -9.53
C VAL A 20 -23.16 -7.79 -10.56
N LYS A 21 -22.61 -7.53 -11.75
CA LYS A 21 -23.28 -6.82 -12.85
C LYS A 21 -23.03 -7.53 -14.17
N GLY A 22 -24.09 -7.78 -14.94
CA GLY A 22 -24.01 -8.42 -16.25
C GLY A 22 -23.91 -9.95 -16.18
N LYS A 23 -23.40 -10.55 -17.27
CA LYS A 23 -23.38 -12.02 -17.48
C LYS A 23 -21.97 -12.62 -17.62
N LEU A 24 -20.92 -11.86 -17.30
CA LEU A 24 -19.53 -12.33 -17.41
C LEU A 24 -19.16 -13.42 -16.38
N VAL A 25 -19.98 -13.58 -15.34
CA VAL A 25 -19.75 -14.51 -14.25
C VAL A 25 -21.03 -15.30 -13.95
N ASP A 26 -20.84 -16.58 -13.63
CA ASP A 26 -21.90 -17.47 -13.16
C ASP A 26 -22.17 -17.18 -11.67
N GLN A 27 -23.42 -16.80 -11.37
CA GLN A 27 -23.84 -16.44 -10.01
C GLN A 27 -23.96 -17.66 -9.09
N ASP A 28 -24.32 -18.82 -9.62
CA ASP A 28 -24.43 -20.05 -8.83
C ASP A 28 -23.04 -20.50 -8.39
N ARG A 29 -22.05 -20.36 -9.29
CA ARG A 29 -20.65 -20.61 -8.96
C ARG A 29 -20.12 -19.65 -7.89
N ILE A 30 -20.48 -18.37 -7.97
CA ILE A 30 -20.13 -17.38 -6.93
C ILE A 30 -20.76 -17.76 -5.58
N SER A 31 -22.05 -18.09 -5.56
CA SER A 31 -22.76 -18.48 -4.33
C SER A 31 -22.11 -19.69 -3.66
N ARG A 32 -21.74 -20.71 -4.46
CA ARG A 32 -21.01 -21.88 -3.98
C ARG A 32 -19.69 -21.49 -3.30
N TYR A 33 -18.87 -20.65 -3.92
CA TYR A 33 -17.60 -20.24 -3.31
C TYR A 33 -17.79 -19.35 -2.08
N LEU A 34 -18.77 -18.44 -2.09
CA LEU A 34 -19.08 -17.62 -0.91
C LEU A 34 -19.42 -18.48 0.30
N SER A 35 -20.15 -19.58 0.12
CA SER A 35 -20.48 -20.53 1.21
C SER A 35 -19.25 -21.21 1.83
N MET A 36 -18.12 -21.27 1.12
CA MET A 36 -16.87 -21.83 1.65
C MET A 36 -16.11 -20.85 2.56
N PHE A 37 -16.23 -19.54 2.29
CA PHE A 37 -15.49 -18.50 3.02
C PHE A 37 -16.32 -17.80 4.10
N GLN A 38 -17.63 -17.79 3.96
CA GLN A 38 -18.53 -17.17 4.93
C GLN A 38 -18.79 -18.10 6.11
N THR A 39 -18.85 -17.52 7.31
CA THR A 39 -19.36 -18.23 8.48
C THR A 39 -20.83 -18.59 8.29
N SER A 40 -21.23 -19.77 8.77
CA SER A 40 -22.64 -20.17 8.85
C SER A 40 -23.44 -19.37 9.88
N SER A 41 -22.76 -18.58 10.72
CA SER A 41 -23.36 -17.72 11.77
C SER A 41 -22.82 -16.29 11.66
N PRO A 42 -23.26 -15.49 10.67
CA PRO A 42 -22.79 -14.12 10.50
C PRO A 42 -23.23 -13.22 11.65
N SER A 43 -22.40 -12.22 11.97
CA SER A 43 -22.76 -11.20 12.96
C SER A 43 -23.91 -10.33 12.44
N TYR A 44 -25.07 -10.41 13.10
CA TYR A 44 -26.23 -9.58 12.76
C TYR A 44 -25.97 -8.08 12.96
N LEU A 45 -25.06 -7.72 13.87
CA LEU A 45 -24.60 -6.33 14.04
C LEU A 45 -23.83 -5.84 12.82
N PHE A 46 -22.99 -6.69 12.23
CA PHE A 46 -22.29 -6.35 10.98
C PHE A 46 -23.27 -6.25 9.81
N MET A 47 -24.20 -7.19 9.69
CA MET A 47 -25.23 -7.13 8.64
C MET A 47 -26.09 -5.87 8.73
N ALA A 48 -26.56 -5.51 9.93
CA ALA A 48 -27.31 -4.27 10.16
C ALA A 48 -26.45 -3.01 9.90
N GLY A 49 -25.17 -3.04 10.26
CA GLY A 49 -24.22 -1.96 9.95
C GLY A 49 -24.02 -1.77 8.44
N MET A 50 -23.95 -2.87 7.68
CA MET A 50 -23.84 -2.84 6.22
C MET A 50 -25.12 -2.30 5.57
N GLU A 51 -26.30 -2.76 6.00
CA GLU A 51 -27.59 -2.26 5.50
C GLU A 51 -27.75 -0.76 5.78
N ARG A 52 -27.41 -0.32 6.99
CA ARG A 52 -27.43 1.11 7.35
C ARG A 52 -26.46 1.93 6.50
N CYS A 53 -25.25 1.42 6.27
CA CYS A 53 -24.26 2.06 5.41
C CYS A 53 -24.80 2.24 3.98
N ILE A 54 -25.37 1.19 3.39
CA ILE A 54 -25.97 1.23 2.05
C ILE A 54 -27.12 2.23 2.00
N ARG A 55 -28.05 2.18 2.97
CA ARG A 55 -29.18 3.11 3.04
C ARG A 55 -28.72 4.57 3.19
N TYR A 56 -27.69 4.82 3.98
CA TYR A 56 -27.11 6.15 4.12
C TYR A 56 -26.52 6.65 2.78
N MET A 57 -25.74 5.82 2.09
CA MET A 57 -25.16 6.18 0.80
C MET A 57 -26.20 6.33 -0.32
N ASP A 58 -27.35 5.67 -0.22
CA ASP A 58 -28.49 5.88 -1.13
C ASP A 58 -29.37 7.10 -0.74
N GLY A 59 -29.09 7.73 0.39
CA GLY A 59 -29.77 8.94 0.85
C GLY A 59 -28.80 10.09 1.08
N ASP A 60 -28.70 10.53 2.34
CA ASP A 60 -27.93 11.71 2.77
C ASP A 60 -26.44 11.64 2.41
N GLY A 61 -25.87 10.43 2.33
CA GLY A 61 -24.48 10.21 1.96
C GLY A 61 -24.11 10.80 0.60
N ARG A 62 -25.06 10.90 -0.36
CA ARG A 62 -24.81 11.57 -1.64
C ARG A 62 -24.52 13.06 -1.47
N ASN A 63 -25.30 13.73 -0.62
CA ASN A 63 -25.09 15.15 -0.31
C ASN A 63 -23.81 15.35 0.50
N GLU A 64 -23.48 14.40 1.39
CA GLU A 64 -22.25 14.47 2.16
C GLU A 64 -21.01 14.25 1.29
N MET A 65 -21.07 13.40 0.26
CA MET A 65 -19.98 13.28 -0.75
C MET A 65 -19.70 14.62 -1.44
N ILE A 66 -20.74 15.39 -1.80
CA ILE A 66 -20.57 16.72 -2.40
C ILE A 66 -19.93 17.71 -1.42
N ARG A 67 -20.31 17.64 -0.14
CA ARG A 67 -19.68 18.49 0.90
C ARG A 67 -18.23 18.09 1.14
N TYR A 68 -17.96 16.78 1.15
CA TYR A 68 -16.64 16.22 1.30
C TYR A 68 -15.71 16.64 0.17
N GLU A 69 -16.17 16.61 -1.09
CA GLU A 69 -15.44 17.14 -2.24
C GLU A 69 -15.06 18.61 -2.01
N LYS A 70 -16.00 19.45 -1.57
CA LYS A 70 -15.70 20.87 -1.26
C LYS A 70 -14.69 21.05 -0.12
N ARG A 71 -14.70 20.16 0.88
CA ARG A 71 -13.69 20.18 1.96
C ARG A 71 -12.31 19.86 1.41
N LEU A 72 -12.22 18.87 0.52
CA LEU A 72 -10.97 18.51 -0.16
C LEU A 72 -10.47 19.65 -1.05
N GLU A 73 -11.33 20.28 -1.84
CA GLU A 73 -10.96 21.44 -2.67
C GLU A 73 -10.37 22.56 -1.81
N ARG A 74 -11.08 22.96 -0.74
CA ARG A 74 -10.60 23.99 0.21
C ARG A 74 -9.27 23.62 0.85
N PHE A 75 -9.11 22.34 1.22
CA PHE A 75 -7.87 21.84 1.79
C PHE A 75 -6.72 21.96 0.77
N MET A 76 -6.91 21.51 -0.47
CA MET A 76 -5.90 21.57 -1.52
C MET A 76 -5.49 23.01 -1.83
N GLU A 77 -6.45 23.93 -1.98
CA GLU A 77 -6.19 25.37 -2.18
C GLU A 77 -5.32 25.94 -1.05
N ARG A 78 -5.58 25.55 0.19
CA ARG A 78 -4.80 25.99 1.34
C ARG A 78 -3.37 25.45 1.34
N MET A 79 -3.15 24.26 0.76
CA MET A 79 -1.84 23.61 0.69
C MET A 79 -0.96 24.14 -0.45
N GLU A 80 -1.49 24.94 -1.38
CA GLU A 80 -0.70 25.63 -2.42
C GLU A 80 0.40 26.53 -1.83
N GLY A 81 0.22 26.99 -0.59
CA GLY A 81 1.20 27.83 0.11
C GLY A 81 2.41 27.09 0.69
N LEU A 82 2.43 25.75 0.66
CA LEU A 82 3.57 24.96 1.15
C LEU A 82 4.80 25.16 0.25
N GLN A 83 5.98 25.28 0.87
CA GLN A 83 7.22 25.58 0.14
C GLN A 83 8.23 24.44 0.19
N VAL A 84 8.24 23.67 1.27
CA VAL A 84 9.15 22.57 1.54
C VAL A 84 8.42 21.22 1.46
N LEU A 85 7.25 21.13 2.07
CA LEU A 85 6.33 20.02 1.84
C LEU A 85 5.56 20.26 0.54
N GLU A 86 5.07 19.19 -0.07
CA GLU A 86 4.21 19.27 -1.25
C GLU A 86 3.05 18.31 -1.10
N VAL A 87 1.83 18.79 -1.30
CA VAL A 87 0.66 17.91 -1.44
C VAL A 87 0.46 17.63 -2.91
N LEU A 88 0.53 16.36 -3.31
CA LEU A 88 0.39 15.98 -4.70
C LEU A 88 -1.05 16.20 -5.17
N ASP A 89 -1.19 16.87 -6.31
CA ASP A 89 -2.46 17.24 -6.91
C ASP A 89 -2.70 16.53 -8.24
N ARG A 90 -3.71 16.97 -8.99
CA ARG A 90 -4.08 16.39 -10.28
C ARG A 90 -2.98 16.49 -11.33
N GLU A 91 -2.02 17.40 -11.20
CA GLU A 91 -1.00 17.61 -12.22
C GLU A 91 -0.07 16.41 -12.40
N ILE A 92 0.02 15.49 -11.42
CA ILE A 92 0.79 14.25 -11.56
C ILE A 92 0.22 13.33 -12.65
N CYS A 93 -1.05 13.49 -13.01
CA CYS A 93 -1.69 12.73 -14.08
C CYS A 93 -1.04 13.08 -15.42
N GLY A 94 -0.47 12.08 -16.10
CA GLY A 94 0.19 12.27 -17.39
C GLY A 94 1.63 12.78 -17.32
N LYS A 95 2.12 13.26 -16.15
CA LYS A 95 3.56 13.49 -15.92
C LYS A 95 4.33 12.17 -15.94
N TYR A 96 3.73 11.11 -15.42
CA TYR A 96 4.29 9.75 -15.40
C TYR A 96 3.39 8.77 -16.13
N ARG A 97 3.98 7.89 -16.95
CA ARG A 97 3.25 6.87 -17.73
C ARG A 97 2.41 5.93 -16.86
N THR A 98 2.82 5.73 -15.62
CA THR A 98 2.20 4.80 -14.66
C THR A 98 1.00 5.41 -13.91
N VAL A 99 0.79 6.72 -13.99
CA VAL A 99 -0.28 7.40 -13.25
C VAL A 99 -1.53 7.52 -14.12
N ALA A 100 -2.47 6.60 -13.91
CA ALA A 100 -3.72 6.53 -14.68
C ALA A 100 -4.83 7.48 -14.16
N GLY A 101 -4.69 8.01 -12.94
CA GLY A 101 -5.67 8.90 -12.35
C GLY A 101 -5.23 9.41 -10.97
N TRP A 102 -5.99 10.36 -10.44
CA TRP A 102 -5.78 10.98 -9.14
C TRP A 102 -7.06 10.92 -8.33
N ASP A 103 -6.95 10.46 -7.09
CA ASP A 103 -8.05 10.39 -6.12
C ASP A 103 -7.78 11.42 -5.01
N PRO A 104 -8.53 12.54 -4.96
CA PRO A 104 -8.30 13.59 -3.97
C PRO A 104 -8.55 13.13 -2.53
N SER A 105 -9.26 12.00 -2.31
CA SER A 105 -9.45 11.43 -0.97
C SER A 105 -8.17 10.86 -0.36
N LYS A 106 -7.15 10.61 -1.19
CA LYS A 106 -5.82 10.12 -0.78
C LYS A 106 -4.84 11.27 -0.83
N ILE A 107 -4.73 12.01 0.26
CA ILE A 107 -3.83 13.15 0.36
C ILE A 107 -2.41 12.59 0.52
N VAL A 108 -1.59 12.74 -0.52
CA VAL A 108 -0.18 12.34 -0.52
C VAL A 108 0.66 13.57 -0.22
N VAL A 109 1.31 13.58 0.94
CA VAL A 109 2.21 14.66 1.34
C VAL A 109 3.65 14.21 1.11
N SER A 110 4.29 14.78 0.11
CA SER A 110 5.69 14.55 -0.25
C SER A 110 6.64 15.37 0.64
N THR A 111 7.71 14.72 1.07
CA THR A 111 8.85 15.34 1.77
C THR A 111 10.08 15.47 0.87
N MET A 112 9.97 15.18 -0.44
CA MET A 112 11.13 15.11 -1.33
C MET A 112 11.92 16.43 -1.46
N ARG A 113 11.28 17.58 -1.20
CA ARG A 113 11.96 18.90 -1.23
C ARG A 113 12.56 19.30 0.13
N ALA A 114 12.36 18.48 1.17
CA ALA A 114 12.88 18.73 2.51
C ALA A 114 14.28 18.11 2.67
N GLU A 115 15.25 18.92 3.10
CA GLU A 115 16.60 18.45 3.42
C GLU A 115 16.62 17.75 4.78
N ASP A 116 17.20 16.54 4.85
CA ASP A 116 17.33 15.74 6.08
C ASP A 116 16.02 15.62 6.87
N PHE A 117 14.89 15.48 6.16
CA PHE A 117 13.56 15.28 6.74
C PHE A 117 12.73 14.35 5.87
N HIS A 118 12.41 13.18 6.42
CA HIS A 118 11.77 12.09 5.69
C HIS A 118 10.33 11.85 6.15
N GLY A 119 9.58 11.05 5.39
CA GLY A 119 8.18 10.77 5.70
C GLY A 119 7.97 10.13 7.07
N GLU A 120 8.96 9.39 7.59
CA GLU A 120 8.94 8.84 8.96
C GLU A 120 8.90 9.94 10.02
N GLU A 121 9.74 10.97 9.90
CA GLU A 121 9.75 12.11 10.81
C GLU A 121 8.46 12.93 10.71
N LEU A 122 7.92 13.08 9.49
CA LEU A 122 6.64 13.74 9.27
C LEU A 122 5.51 12.98 9.97
N ALA A 123 5.42 11.66 9.76
CA ALA A 123 4.42 10.81 10.39
C ALA A 123 4.53 10.81 11.92
N GLU A 124 5.76 10.71 12.46
CA GLU A 124 6.01 10.76 13.90
C GLU A 124 5.58 12.10 14.50
N THR A 125 5.88 13.20 13.81
CA THR A 125 5.51 14.56 14.23
C THR A 125 3.99 14.73 14.22
N LEU A 126 3.33 14.34 13.12
CA LEU A 126 1.86 14.39 13.01
C LEU A 126 1.19 13.55 14.11
N ARG A 127 1.68 12.35 14.39
CA ARG A 127 1.12 11.46 15.42
C ARG A 127 1.35 11.99 16.83
N ARG A 128 2.59 12.31 17.19
CA ARG A 128 2.94 12.64 18.59
C ARG A 128 2.56 14.07 18.98
N LYS A 129 2.76 15.04 18.10
CA LYS A 129 2.52 16.46 18.40
C LYS A 129 1.10 16.89 18.06
N TYR A 130 0.57 16.42 16.93
CA TYR A 130 -0.73 16.87 16.42
C TYR A 130 -1.85 15.84 16.62
N HIS A 131 -1.52 14.62 17.07
CA HIS A 131 -2.47 13.52 17.25
C HIS A 131 -3.25 13.21 15.96
N LEU A 132 -2.51 13.12 14.85
CA LEU A 132 -2.99 12.78 13.52
C LEU A 132 -2.25 11.53 13.03
N GLU A 133 -2.96 10.42 12.92
CA GLU A 133 -2.40 9.16 12.40
C GLU A 133 -2.52 9.15 10.87
N MET A 134 -1.41 8.91 10.19
CA MET A 134 -1.40 8.72 8.73
C MET A 134 -1.67 7.25 8.41
N GLU A 135 -2.31 6.98 7.27
CA GLU A 135 -2.61 5.62 6.83
C GLU A 135 -1.34 4.87 6.43
N MET A 136 -0.42 5.57 5.76
CA MET A 136 0.84 5.00 5.32
C MET A 136 1.97 6.01 5.44
N THR A 137 3.13 5.50 5.80
CA THR A 137 4.39 6.23 5.85
C THR A 137 5.36 5.57 4.89
N ALA A 138 6.00 6.38 4.06
CA ALA A 138 7.09 6.00 3.18
C ALA A 138 8.28 6.95 3.36
N PRO A 139 9.50 6.59 2.90
CA PRO A 139 10.68 7.43 3.09
C PRO A 139 10.52 8.87 2.56
N GLU A 140 9.77 9.02 1.47
CA GLU A 140 9.64 10.29 0.73
C GLU A 140 8.25 10.93 0.84
N TYR A 141 7.28 10.25 1.47
CA TYR A 141 5.92 10.77 1.58
C TYR A 141 5.11 10.08 2.69
N VAL A 142 4.02 10.70 3.08
CA VAL A 142 2.96 10.08 3.90
C VAL A 142 1.62 10.17 3.18
N ILE A 143 0.71 9.24 3.48
CA ILE A 143 -0.67 9.26 2.95
C ILE A 143 -1.64 9.48 4.11
N ALA A 144 -2.43 10.56 4.02
CA ALA A 144 -3.66 10.70 4.78
C ALA A 144 -4.83 10.17 3.93
N MET A 145 -5.39 9.04 4.36
CA MET A 145 -6.56 8.43 3.74
C MET A 145 -7.82 8.99 4.38
N THR A 146 -8.54 9.82 3.64
CA THR A 146 -9.77 10.47 4.13
C THR A 146 -11.02 9.84 3.51
N SER A 147 -12.17 10.22 4.04
CA SER A 147 -13.50 9.75 3.67
C SER A 147 -14.55 10.85 3.87
N LEU A 148 -15.77 10.63 3.39
CA LEU A 148 -16.89 11.53 3.64
C LEU A 148 -17.25 11.69 5.12
N MET A 149 -16.73 10.82 5.99
CA MET A 149 -16.94 10.88 7.43
C MET A 149 -15.95 11.81 8.14
N ASP A 150 -14.91 12.28 7.43
CA ASP A 150 -13.97 13.26 7.97
C ASP A 150 -14.59 14.66 8.01
N THR A 151 -14.41 15.31 9.17
CA THR A 151 -15.01 16.60 9.49
C THR A 151 -14.16 17.77 8.98
N GLU A 152 -14.78 18.94 8.87
CA GLU A 152 -14.06 20.19 8.58
C GLU A 152 -12.92 20.43 9.58
N GLU A 153 -13.18 20.17 10.87
CA GLU A 153 -12.17 20.30 11.92
C GLU A 153 -10.95 19.39 11.67
N GLY A 154 -11.17 18.16 11.18
CA GLY A 154 -10.09 17.23 10.83
C GLY A 154 -9.19 17.79 9.74
N PHE A 155 -9.79 18.31 8.66
CA PHE A 155 -9.05 18.97 7.57
C PHE A 155 -8.31 20.22 8.05
N GLU A 156 -8.94 21.04 8.89
CA GLU A 156 -8.33 22.24 9.46
C GLU A 156 -7.14 21.90 10.37
N ARG A 157 -7.25 20.87 11.20
CA ARG A 157 -6.15 20.37 12.04
C ARG A 157 -4.99 19.88 11.19
N LEU A 158 -5.25 19.06 10.17
CA LEU A 158 -4.22 18.55 9.27
C LEU A 158 -3.53 19.69 8.51
N GLY A 159 -4.31 20.59 7.89
CA GLY A 159 -3.75 21.70 7.12
C GLY A 159 -2.91 22.64 7.98
N THR A 160 -3.36 22.94 9.20
CA THR A 160 -2.59 23.74 10.17
C THR A 160 -1.30 23.05 10.57
N ALA A 161 -1.33 21.74 10.86
CA ALA A 161 -0.15 20.98 11.21
C ALA A 161 0.90 21.00 10.07
N LEU A 162 0.47 20.77 8.83
CA LEU A 162 1.37 20.78 7.66
C LEU A 162 2.00 22.15 7.44
N LEU A 163 1.24 23.24 7.52
CA LEU A 163 1.76 24.61 7.38
C LEU A 163 2.76 24.98 8.49
N GLU A 164 2.50 24.57 9.73
CA GLU A 164 3.42 24.80 10.86
C GLU A 164 4.74 24.03 10.70
N ILE A 165 4.64 22.76 10.27
CA ILE A 165 5.81 21.91 10.01
C ILE A 165 6.62 22.50 8.86
N ASP A 166 5.98 22.82 7.74
CA ASP A 166 6.60 23.46 6.57
C ASP A 166 7.36 24.74 6.95
N GLY A 167 6.71 25.63 7.71
CA GLY A 167 7.35 26.86 8.19
C GLY A 167 8.53 26.61 9.15
N ALA A 168 8.49 25.54 9.96
CA ALA A 168 9.61 25.16 10.82
C ALA A 168 10.79 24.60 10.01
N LEU A 169 10.53 23.77 9.00
CA LEU A 169 11.54 23.24 8.09
C LEU A 169 12.22 24.37 7.32
N ARG A 170 11.44 25.30 6.78
CA ARG A 170 11.98 26.48 6.09
C ARG A 170 12.94 27.29 6.96
N ARG A 171 12.60 27.55 8.24
CA ARG A 171 13.48 28.27 9.18
C ARG A 171 14.78 27.51 9.47
N ARG A 172 14.74 26.18 9.52
CA ARG A 172 15.95 25.34 9.68
C ARG A 172 16.89 25.52 8.49
N THR A 173 16.37 25.43 7.27
CA THR A 173 17.16 25.61 6.05
C THR A 173 17.75 27.02 5.94
N GLU A 174 16.98 28.06 6.28
CA GLU A 174 17.47 29.46 6.26
C GLU A 174 18.57 29.71 7.30
N SER A 175 18.50 29.07 8.48
CA SER A 175 19.50 29.20 9.55
C SER A 175 20.75 28.34 9.33
N GLY A 176 20.66 27.34 8.44
CA GLY A 176 21.71 26.35 8.17
C GLY A 176 22.54 26.59 6.90
N ARG A 177 22.35 27.71 6.18
CA ARG A 177 23.08 28.01 4.92
C ARG A 177 24.60 28.14 5.13
N LYS A 178 25.29 27.00 5.14
CA LYS A 178 26.60 26.85 4.48
C LYS A 178 26.33 26.28 3.11
N GLU A 179 26.80 27.00 2.09
CA GLU A 179 26.74 26.61 0.69
C GLU A 179 27.15 25.14 0.52
N LYS A 180 26.23 24.33 -0.02
CA LYS A 180 26.60 23.10 -0.72
C LYS A 180 25.78 22.96 -1.99
N ALA A 181 26.49 22.45 -2.99
CA ALA A 181 26.09 22.33 -4.37
C ALA A 181 24.78 21.56 -4.51
N ALA A 182 24.00 21.97 -5.51
CA ALA A 182 22.81 21.28 -5.98
C ALA A 182 23.06 19.77 -6.01
N SER A 183 22.40 19.06 -5.10
CA SER A 183 22.22 17.63 -5.25
C SER A 183 21.35 17.46 -6.48
N GLU A 184 21.90 16.80 -7.49
CA GLU A 184 21.14 16.33 -8.63
C GLU A 184 19.92 15.60 -8.09
N THR A 185 18.75 15.98 -8.59
CA THR A 185 17.54 15.18 -8.45
C THR A 185 17.91 13.78 -8.95
N PRO A 186 17.59 12.69 -8.23
CA PRO A 186 17.72 11.37 -8.82
C PRO A 186 16.82 11.36 -10.06
N GLU A 187 17.45 11.51 -11.23
CA GLU A 187 16.82 11.23 -12.50
C GLU A 187 16.22 9.84 -12.40
N GLY A 188 14.94 9.76 -12.78
CA GLY A 188 14.06 8.64 -12.52
C GLY A 188 14.79 7.33 -12.42
N LEU A 189 14.82 6.77 -11.22
CA LEU A 189 14.99 5.35 -11.05
C LEU A 189 13.72 4.69 -11.60
N GLU A 190 13.58 4.69 -12.93
CA GLU A 190 13.01 3.55 -13.63
C GLU A 190 13.98 2.39 -13.36
N SER A 191 13.94 1.90 -12.11
CA SER A 191 14.29 0.54 -11.79
C SER A 191 13.48 -0.25 -12.78
N LYS A 192 14.15 -0.74 -13.84
CA LYS A 192 13.62 -1.84 -14.63
C LYS A 192 13.22 -2.86 -13.59
N LEU A 193 11.93 -2.93 -13.27
CA LEU A 193 11.39 -3.92 -12.38
C LEU A 193 11.71 -5.24 -13.06
N SER A 194 12.78 -5.89 -12.64
CA SER A 194 13.06 -7.27 -13.02
C SER A 194 11.93 -8.06 -12.38
N HIS A 195 10.91 -8.34 -13.17
CA HIS A 195 9.82 -9.17 -12.70
C HIS A 195 10.42 -10.53 -12.38
N PRO A 196 10.20 -11.07 -11.16
CA PRO A 196 10.72 -12.37 -10.81
C PRO A 196 10.29 -13.42 -11.82
N VAL A 197 11.17 -14.37 -12.11
CA VAL A 197 10.83 -15.45 -13.03
C VAL A 197 9.98 -16.46 -12.29
N ARG A 198 8.70 -16.56 -12.65
CA ARG A 198 7.80 -17.61 -12.13
C ARG A 198 8.17 -18.97 -12.70
N ARG A 199 8.54 -19.91 -11.84
CA ARG A 199 8.84 -21.32 -12.18
C ARG A 199 7.63 -22.24 -12.02
N MET A 200 6.78 -21.99 -11.04
CA MET A 200 5.59 -22.80 -10.76
C MET A 200 4.47 -21.96 -10.15
N LEU A 201 3.31 -22.58 -9.93
CA LEU A 201 2.18 -21.91 -9.29
C LEU A 201 2.44 -21.69 -7.80
N ILE A 202 1.80 -20.66 -7.24
CA ILE A 202 1.91 -20.33 -5.81
C ILE A 202 1.49 -21.53 -4.95
N CYS A 203 0.36 -22.19 -5.27
CA CYS A 203 -0.12 -23.34 -4.51
C CYS A 203 0.86 -24.53 -4.57
N GLU A 204 1.47 -24.78 -5.72
CA GLU A 204 2.45 -25.85 -5.88
C GLU A 204 3.70 -25.57 -5.02
N ALA A 205 4.18 -24.32 -5.02
CA ALA A 205 5.34 -23.94 -4.24
C ALA A 205 5.07 -23.92 -2.73
N MET A 206 3.86 -23.56 -2.29
CA MET A 206 3.49 -23.54 -0.87
C MET A 206 3.27 -24.94 -0.29
N ASP A 207 2.86 -25.91 -1.12
CA ASP A 207 2.60 -27.30 -0.71
C ASP A 207 3.82 -28.23 -0.91
N ALA A 208 4.89 -27.76 -1.57
CA ALA A 208 6.09 -28.53 -1.87
C ALA A 208 7.04 -28.66 -0.66
N ASP A 209 8.00 -29.59 -0.76
CA ASP A 209 9.00 -29.78 0.29
C ASP A 209 9.99 -28.61 0.31
N THR A 210 10.23 -28.05 1.49
CA THR A 210 11.03 -26.83 1.67
C THR A 210 12.31 -27.05 2.46
N GLU A 211 13.32 -26.23 2.16
CA GLU A 211 14.55 -26.12 2.93
C GLU A 211 14.78 -24.68 3.41
N ARG A 212 15.42 -24.55 4.58
CA ARG A 212 15.83 -23.27 5.15
C ARG A 212 17.11 -22.81 4.49
N THR A 213 17.05 -21.72 3.74
CA THR A 213 18.21 -21.14 3.03
C THR A 213 18.54 -19.78 3.61
N ALA A 214 19.81 -19.54 3.94
CA ALA A 214 20.26 -18.19 4.32
C ALA A 214 19.96 -17.21 3.20
N PHE A 215 19.47 -16.01 3.51
CA PHE A 215 18.97 -15.06 2.52
C PHE A 215 19.99 -14.79 1.39
N GLN A 216 21.27 -14.70 1.72
CA GLN A 216 22.36 -14.47 0.78
C GLN A 216 22.58 -15.63 -0.21
N ASP A 217 22.19 -16.85 0.15
CA ASP A 217 22.35 -18.07 -0.63
C ASP A 217 21.07 -18.44 -1.42
N THR A 218 20.09 -17.55 -1.47
CA THR A 218 18.81 -17.80 -2.15
C THR A 218 18.90 -17.66 -3.67
N VAL A 219 19.93 -17.00 -4.20
CA VAL A 219 20.08 -16.76 -5.65
C VAL A 219 19.97 -18.08 -6.44
N GLY A 220 19.09 -18.07 -7.44
CA GLY A 220 18.78 -19.22 -8.29
C GLY A 220 17.74 -20.19 -7.71
N LYS A 221 17.38 -20.07 -6.43
CA LYS A 221 16.36 -20.92 -5.79
C LYS A 221 14.96 -20.36 -5.96
N VAL A 222 13.97 -21.25 -5.89
CA VAL A 222 12.54 -20.92 -5.94
C VAL A 222 12.04 -20.66 -4.53
N SER A 223 11.38 -19.54 -4.30
CA SER A 223 10.76 -19.22 -3.01
C SER A 223 9.58 -20.13 -2.73
N ALA A 224 9.43 -20.58 -1.50
CA ALA A 224 8.21 -21.21 -1.00
C ALA A 224 7.31 -20.22 -0.24
N GLU A 225 7.80 -18.99 -0.02
CA GLU A 225 7.16 -17.97 0.80
C GLU A 225 7.01 -16.65 0.04
N PHE A 226 6.12 -15.80 0.55
CA PHE A 226 6.07 -14.41 0.11
C PHE A 226 7.15 -13.59 0.83
N VAL A 227 7.77 -12.68 0.09
CA VAL A 227 8.67 -11.64 0.64
C VAL A 227 8.11 -10.28 0.25
N TYR A 228 7.59 -9.56 1.24
CA TYR A 228 7.02 -8.23 1.10
C TYR A 228 8.02 -7.18 1.54
N LEU A 229 7.99 -6.03 0.87
CA LEU A 229 8.61 -4.81 1.38
C LEU A 229 7.52 -3.91 1.95
N TYR A 230 7.70 -3.46 3.19
CA TYR A 230 6.81 -2.50 3.81
C TYR A 230 7.54 -1.23 4.23
N PRO A 231 7.10 -0.05 3.75
CA PRO A 231 6.15 0.20 2.62
C PRO A 231 6.77 -0.16 1.25
N PRO A 232 5.97 -0.40 0.18
CA PRO A 232 4.53 -0.14 0.01
C PRO A 232 3.60 -1.30 0.40
N GLY A 233 4.13 -2.40 0.94
CA GLY A 233 3.36 -3.59 1.29
C GLY A 233 3.04 -4.52 0.11
N ILE A 234 3.84 -4.45 -0.96
CA ILE A 234 3.70 -5.29 -2.16
C ILE A 234 4.76 -6.39 -2.13
N PRO A 235 4.44 -7.63 -2.55
CA PRO A 235 5.42 -8.70 -2.62
C PRO A 235 6.51 -8.35 -3.64
N ILE A 236 7.77 -8.44 -3.22
CA ILE A 236 8.95 -8.47 -4.11
C ILE A 236 9.10 -9.87 -4.71
N ILE A 237 8.81 -10.90 -3.91
CA ILE A 237 8.83 -12.31 -4.31
C ILE A 237 7.54 -12.97 -3.82
N ALA A 238 6.93 -13.79 -4.68
CA ALA A 238 5.86 -14.72 -4.34
C ALA A 238 6.36 -16.18 -4.38
N PRO A 239 5.67 -17.12 -3.70
CA PRO A 239 5.96 -18.55 -3.83
C PRO A 239 5.93 -18.99 -5.30
N GLY A 240 6.92 -19.80 -5.70
CA GLY A 240 7.09 -20.27 -7.07
C GLY A 240 7.92 -19.33 -7.95
N GLU A 241 8.36 -18.19 -7.45
CA GLU A 241 9.28 -17.27 -8.15
C GLU A 241 10.74 -17.48 -7.73
N VAL A 242 11.67 -17.17 -8.65
CA VAL A 242 13.11 -17.35 -8.44
C VAL A 242 13.77 -16.09 -7.91
N PHE A 243 14.61 -16.24 -6.89
CA PHE A 243 15.52 -15.19 -6.45
C PHE A 243 16.63 -14.97 -7.48
N THR A 244 16.66 -13.81 -8.09
CA THR A 244 17.80 -13.38 -8.93
C THR A 244 18.74 -12.50 -8.12
N ASP A 245 20.01 -12.38 -8.52
CA ASP A 245 20.99 -11.49 -7.89
C ASP A 245 20.43 -10.07 -7.66
N ALA A 246 19.83 -9.48 -8.70
CA ALA A 246 19.24 -8.13 -8.63
C ALA A 246 18.14 -7.98 -7.57
N ILE A 247 17.38 -9.05 -7.29
CA ILE A 247 16.32 -9.04 -6.28
C ILE A 247 16.92 -9.13 -4.89
N VAL A 248 17.90 -10.02 -4.69
CA VAL A 248 18.59 -10.19 -3.42
C VAL A 248 19.34 -8.91 -3.04
N GLU A 249 20.08 -8.32 -3.97
CA GLU A 249 20.77 -7.03 -3.79
C GLU A 249 19.79 -5.92 -3.39
N LYS A 250 18.63 -5.86 -4.05
CA LYS A 250 17.60 -4.85 -3.79
C LYS A 250 17.00 -5.01 -2.39
N ILE A 251 16.68 -6.23 -1.96
CA ILE A 251 16.17 -6.50 -0.62
C ILE A 251 17.24 -6.18 0.44
N MET A 252 18.52 -6.51 0.20
CA MET A 252 19.62 -6.13 1.11
C MET A 252 19.74 -4.62 1.25
N ALA A 253 19.65 -3.88 0.14
CA ALA A 253 19.68 -2.42 0.17
C ALA A 253 18.52 -1.85 1.00
N TYR A 254 17.34 -2.44 0.89
CA TYR A 254 16.18 -2.04 1.69
C TYR A 254 16.33 -2.36 3.18
N LYS A 255 16.83 -3.54 3.54
CA LYS A 255 17.17 -3.88 4.94
C LYS A 255 18.19 -2.88 5.51
N ALA A 256 19.22 -2.53 4.72
CA ALA A 256 20.24 -1.56 5.12
C ALA A 256 19.68 -0.14 5.27
N ALA A 257 18.65 0.22 4.51
CA ALA A 257 17.91 1.47 4.65
C ALA A 257 16.90 1.47 5.81
N GLY A 258 16.80 0.39 6.59
CA GLY A 258 15.88 0.27 7.73
C GLY A 258 14.44 -0.08 7.37
N LEU A 259 14.16 -0.42 6.10
CA LEU A 259 12.83 -0.84 5.68
C LEU A 259 12.50 -2.26 6.17
N LEU A 260 11.23 -2.50 6.47
CA LEU A 260 10.77 -3.79 6.98
C LEU A 260 10.56 -4.78 5.83
N VAL A 261 11.19 -5.94 5.93
CA VAL A 261 10.92 -7.11 5.09
C VAL A 261 10.01 -8.04 5.86
N GLN A 262 8.85 -8.37 5.30
CA GLN A 262 7.82 -9.18 5.97
C GLN A 262 7.41 -10.36 5.09
N GLY A 263 6.78 -11.38 5.68
CA GLY A 263 6.26 -12.55 4.95
C GLY A 263 7.01 -13.85 5.23
N PRO A 264 8.35 -13.89 5.22
CA PRO A 264 9.09 -15.10 5.58
C PRO A 264 8.75 -15.61 6.98
N ALA A 265 8.84 -16.93 7.19
CA ALA A 265 8.68 -17.54 8.51
C ALA A 265 9.72 -17.05 9.53
N ASP A 266 10.88 -16.59 9.05
CA ASP A 266 11.86 -15.87 9.86
C ASP A 266 11.54 -14.37 9.89
N PRO A 267 11.17 -13.79 11.05
CA PRO A 267 10.78 -12.39 11.16
C PRO A 267 11.88 -11.39 10.78
N ASP A 268 13.15 -11.78 10.95
CA ASP A 268 14.30 -10.95 10.59
C ASP A 268 14.66 -11.09 9.10
N ALA A 269 14.01 -12.02 8.39
CA ALA A 269 14.26 -12.36 6.99
C ALA A 269 15.76 -12.65 6.70
N ASP A 270 16.43 -13.31 7.63
CA ASP A 270 17.81 -13.80 7.45
C ASP A 270 17.82 -15.21 6.85
N VAL A 271 16.73 -15.96 7.04
CA VAL A 271 16.49 -17.28 6.47
C VAL A 271 15.15 -17.30 5.74
N ILE A 272 15.14 -17.84 4.53
CA ILE A 272 13.94 -17.99 3.69
C ILE A 272 13.66 -19.46 3.43
N LEU A 273 12.39 -19.88 3.41
CA LEU A 273 12.03 -21.19 2.89
C LEU A 273 12.04 -21.17 1.37
N THR A 274 12.88 -22.03 0.81
CA THR A 274 13.01 -22.27 -0.62
C THR A 274 12.70 -23.71 -0.94
N LEU A 275 12.34 -24.02 -2.18
CA LEU A 275 12.06 -25.39 -2.58
C LEU A 275 13.30 -26.27 -2.45
N SER A 276 13.09 -27.49 -1.97
CA SER A 276 14.12 -28.52 -1.89
C SER A 276 14.61 -28.87 -3.31
N SER A 277 15.89 -29.23 -3.42
CA SER A 277 16.57 -29.44 -4.70
C SER A 277 15.99 -30.57 -5.58
N GLU A 278 15.15 -31.45 -5.02
CA GLU A 278 14.42 -32.49 -5.77
C GLU A 278 13.22 -31.92 -6.58
N ASP A 279 12.57 -30.84 -6.11
CA ASP A 279 11.40 -30.25 -6.74
C ASP A 279 11.74 -29.13 -7.74
N GLY A 280 12.89 -28.47 -7.56
CA GLY A 280 13.31 -27.31 -8.37
C GLY A 280 13.67 -27.61 -9.82
N ASN A 281 13.84 -28.89 -10.19
CA ASN A 281 14.29 -29.31 -11.53
C ASN A 281 13.19 -29.95 -12.39
N ASN A 282 11.98 -30.11 -11.85
CA ASN A 282 10.86 -30.68 -12.59
C ASN A 282 10.17 -29.59 -13.42
N GLY A 283 10.60 -29.45 -14.68
CA GLY A 283 9.75 -28.88 -15.71
C GLY A 283 8.41 -29.61 -15.71
N CYS A 284 7.35 -28.91 -15.32
CA CYS A 284 6.02 -29.48 -15.08
C CYS A 284 5.51 -30.27 -16.30
N THR A 285 5.65 -31.59 -16.22
CA THR A 285 4.87 -32.58 -16.95
C THR A 285 4.26 -33.53 -15.91
N GLY A 286 3.41 -32.98 -15.02
CA GLY A 286 2.61 -33.73 -14.05
C GLY A 286 1.12 -33.71 -14.45
N PRO A 287 0.36 -34.79 -14.21
CA PRO A 287 -0.91 -35.04 -14.87
C PRO A 287 -2.04 -34.13 -14.35
N LEU A 288 -2.93 -33.72 -15.26
CA LEU A 288 -4.22 -33.14 -14.92
C LEU A 288 -5.00 -34.08 -14.00
N ILE A 289 -5.13 -33.72 -12.72
CA ILE A 289 -6.10 -34.33 -11.83
C ILE A 289 -7.46 -33.69 -12.13
N LEU A 290 -8.26 -34.37 -12.96
CA LEU A 290 -9.68 -34.11 -13.13
C LEU A 290 -10.41 -34.56 -11.86
N ILE A 291 -10.86 -33.58 -11.06
CA ILE A 291 -11.80 -33.82 -9.98
C ILE A 291 -13.22 -33.79 -10.59
N GLN A 292 -13.94 -34.92 -10.51
CA GLN A 292 -15.36 -35.05 -10.86
C GLN A 292 -16.25 -34.23 -9.93
#